data_AF-A0A2R6T6P3-F1
#
_entry.id   AF-A0A2R6T6P3-F1
#
_cell.length_a   1.000
_cell.length_b   1.000
_cell.length_c   1.000
_cell.angle_alpha   90.00
_cell.angle_beta   90.00
_cell.angle_gamma   90.00
#
_symmetry.space_group_name_H-M   'P 1'
#
loop_
_entity.id
_entity.type
_entity.pdbx_description
1 polymer ?
#
loop_
_entity_poly.entity_id
_entity_poly.type
_entity_poly.pdbx_seq_one_letter_code
_entity_poly.pdbx_strand_id
1 'polypeptide(L)'
;MLIFSGGTGTPKLIRGIQEVFEPNQINIVANTADDVWMTNNLVCPDLDTIIYTLKGIIDDDDWWGIKNDTFKTHQFLLQNGFNEYMKIGDKDRAIHLKRTELLEQKNLTQATKQITKQLGIKENVFPMTNDEVNTIITTSDKERHHFQDWWINHSEKEIE
;
A
#
# COMPACT_ATOMS: atom_id res chain seq x y z
N MET A 1 -15.99 -5.59 14.75
CA MET A 1 -16.34 -5.29 13.35
C MET A 1 -15.21 -5.73 12.44
N LEU A 2 -15.52 -6.29 11.27
CA LEU A 2 -14.57 -6.70 10.24
C LEU A 2 -14.84 -5.90 8.97
N ILE A 3 -13.80 -5.33 8.36
CA ILE A 3 -13.87 -4.48 7.17
C ILE A 3 -12.90 -5.04 6.14
N PHE A 4 -13.38 -5.30 4.92
CA PHE A 4 -12.51 -5.57 3.78
C PHE A 4 -12.20 -4.25 3.08
N SER A 5 -10.93 -3.97 2.86
CA SER A 5 -10.45 -2.70 2.37
C SER A 5 -9.55 -2.87 1.16
N GLY A 6 -9.79 -2.04 0.16
CA GLY A 6 -8.98 -1.86 -1.03
C GLY A 6 -9.32 -0.53 -1.69
N GLY A 7 -8.37 0.03 -2.44
CA GLY A 7 -8.44 1.35 -3.04
C GLY A 7 -8.61 2.49 -2.03
N THR A 8 -9.09 3.63 -2.51
CA THR A 8 -9.17 4.88 -1.73
C THR A 8 -10.50 5.11 -1.03
N GLY A 9 -11.54 4.34 -1.35
CA GLY A 9 -12.89 4.50 -0.79
C GLY A 9 -13.02 4.02 0.64
N THR A 10 -12.52 2.81 0.93
CA THR A 10 -12.64 2.22 2.27
C THR A 10 -11.82 2.97 3.35
N PRO A 11 -10.61 3.49 3.07
CA PRO A 11 -9.89 4.37 3.99
C PRO A 11 -10.70 5.60 4.44
N LYS A 12 -11.48 6.22 3.55
CA LYS A 12 -12.40 7.33 3.90
C LYS A 12 -13.45 6.91 4.91
N LEU A 13 -14.01 5.71 4.74
CA LEU A 13 -14.97 5.12 5.67
C LEU A 13 -14.31 4.78 7.02
N ILE A 14 -13.10 4.21 7.00
CA ILE A 14 -12.33 3.86 8.21
C ILE A 14 -12.10 5.10 9.07
N ARG A 15 -11.75 6.24 8.47
CA ARG A 15 -11.58 7.51 9.19
C ARG A 15 -12.83 7.88 10.00
N GLY A 16 -14.02 7.73 9.42
CA GLY A 16 -15.28 7.96 10.15
C GLY A 16 -15.57 6.90 11.22
N ILE A 17 -15.20 5.64 10.97
CA ILE A 17 -15.38 4.54 11.93
C ILE A 17 -14.53 4.73 13.19
N GLN A 18 -13.30 5.28 13.07
CA GLN A 18 -12.41 5.54 14.21
C GLN A 18 -13.00 6.53 15.23
N GLU A 19 -13.96 7.37 14.82
CA GLU A 19 -14.64 8.33 15.70
C GLU A 19 -15.75 7.70 16.57
N VAL A 20 -16.19 6.48 16.23
CA VAL A 20 -17.39 5.86 16.81
C VAL A 20 -17.12 4.53 17.50
N PHE A 21 -16.04 3.84 17.13
CA PHE A 21 -15.68 2.53 17.67
C PHE A 21 -14.32 2.57 18.37
N GLU A 22 -14.19 1.79 19.45
CA GLU A 22 -12.90 1.61 20.10
C GLU A 22 -11.93 0.87 19.16
N PRO A 23 -10.62 1.20 19.16
CA PRO A 23 -9.66 0.61 18.21
C PRO A 23 -9.64 -0.92 18.21
N ASN A 24 -9.77 -1.56 19.38
CA ASN A 24 -9.77 -3.02 19.52
C ASN A 24 -11.02 -3.70 18.92
N GLN A 25 -12.05 -2.94 18.58
CA GLN A 25 -13.26 -3.43 17.92
C GLN A 25 -13.14 -3.39 16.38
N ILE A 26 -12.11 -2.75 15.85
CA ILE A 26 -11.89 -2.55 14.41
C ILE A 26 -10.87 -3.57 13.90
N ASN A 27 -11.31 -4.44 12.99
CA ASN A 27 -10.46 -5.41 12.29
C ASN A 27 -10.55 -5.12 10.80
N ILE A 28 -9.42 -4.85 10.17
CA ILE A 28 -9.34 -4.47 8.75
C ILE A 28 -8.50 -5.52 8.04
N VAL A 29 -9.05 -6.08 6.96
CA VAL A 29 -8.35 -6.99 6.06
C VAL A 29 -8.14 -6.25 4.74
N ALA A 30 -6.88 -6.01 4.39
CA ALA A 30 -6.48 -5.28 3.20
C ALA A 30 -6.29 -6.23 2.01
N ASN A 31 -6.73 -5.81 0.83
CA ASN A 31 -6.32 -6.42 -0.42
C ASN A 31 -4.79 -6.44 -0.53
N THR A 32 -4.23 -7.53 -1.06
CA THR A 32 -2.81 -7.68 -1.35
C THR A 32 -2.56 -8.04 -2.82
N ALA A 33 -3.60 -8.02 -3.66
CA ALA A 33 -3.49 -8.35 -5.08
C ALA A 33 -2.75 -7.27 -5.89
N ASP A 34 -2.57 -6.09 -5.31
CA ASP A 34 -1.91 -4.96 -5.94
C ASP A 34 -0.51 -4.72 -5.37
N ASP A 35 -0.05 -5.62 -4.48
CA ASP A 35 1.28 -5.58 -3.91
C ASP A 35 2.33 -5.79 -5.00
N VAL A 36 3.41 -5.01 -4.96
CA VAL A 36 4.44 -5.07 -6.01
C VAL A 36 5.83 -4.82 -5.46
N TRP A 37 6.80 -5.54 -6.00
CA TRP A 37 8.21 -5.28 -5.74
C TRP A 37 8.68 -4.09 -6.57
N MET A 38 9.03 -3.01 -5.88
CA MET A 38 9.55 -1.78 -6.48
C MET A 38 10.90 -1.44 -5.86
N THR A 39 11.92 -1.24 -6.71
CA THR A 39 13.29 -0.93 -6.26
C THR A 39 13.78 -1.83 -5.11
N ASN A 40 13.52 -3.14 -5.23
CA ASN A 40 13.81 -4.21 -4.25
C ASN A 40 13.10 -4.09 -2.89
N ASN A 41 11.99 -3.35 -2.81
CA ASN A 41 11.16 -3.27 -1.62
C ASN A 41 9.73 -3.68 -1.96
N LEU A 42 9.08 -4.40 -1.05
CA LEU A 42 7.67 -4.72 -1.20
C LEU A 42 6.79 -3.51 -0.84
N VAL A 43 6.11 -2.99 -1.85
CA VAL A 43 5.08 -1.96 -1.72
C VAL A 43 3.73 -2.65 -1.60
N CYS A 44 2.94 -2.28 -0.59
CA CYS A 44 1.61 -2.88 -0.36
C CYS A 44 0.56 -1.76 -0.33
N PRO A 45 0.11 -1.23 -1.48
CA PRO A 45 -0.59 0.06 -1.56
C PRO A 45 -1.82 0.16 -0.65
N ASP A 46 -2.63 -0.90 -0.60
CA ASP A 46 -3.85 -0.92 0.21
C ASP A 46 -3.55 -1.03 1.71
N LEU A 47 -2.57 -1.86 2.10
CA LEU A 47 -2.09 -1.93 3.48
C LEU A 47 -1.51 -0.59 3.94
N ASP A 48 -0.66 0.01 3.12
CA ASP A 48 0.01 1.27 3.41
C ASP A 48 -1.02 2.41 3.56
N THR A 49 -2.00 2.47 2.67
CA THR A 49 -3.09 3.44 2.76
C THR A 49 -3.90 3.30 4.05
N ILE A 50 -4.20 2.07 4.49
CA ILE A 50 -4.87 1.82 5.77
C ILE A 50 -3.98 2.25 6.94
N ILE A 51 -2.70 1.85 6.93
CA ILE A 51 -1.73 2.17 7.98
C ILE A 51 -1.61 3.70 8.13
N TYR A 52 -1.49 4.43 7.02
CA TYR A 52 -1.36 5.89 7.04
C TYR A 52 -2.65 6.58 7.46
N THR A 53 -3.80 6.02 7.07
CA THR A 53 -5.11 6.53 7.49
C THR A 53 -5.27 6.39 9.00
N LEU A 54 -5.05 5.19 9.54
CA LEU A 54 -5.17 4.93 10.98
C LEU A 54 -4.17 5.74 11.81
N LYS A 55 -2.98 5.98 11.25
CA LYS A 55 -1.95 6.80 11.88
C LYS A 55 -2.24 8.31 11.78
N GLY A 56 -3.19 8.73 10.96
CA GLY A 56 -3.52 10.15 10.72
C GLY A 56 -2.45 10.89 9.91
N ILE A 57 -1.69 10.19 9.06
CA ILE A 57 -0.62 10.76 8.24
C ILE A 57 -0.82 10.53 6.74
N ILE A 58 -1.94 9.93 6.33
CA ILE A 58 -2.31 9.77 4.92
C ILE A 58 -2.36 11.13 4.22
N ASP A 59 -1.85 11.20 2.99
CA ASP A 59 -2.15 12.33 2.10
C ASP A 59 -3.64 12.27 1.72
N ASP A 60 -4.43 13.23 2.20
CA ASP A 60 -5.87 13.25 2.04
C ASP A 60 -6.37 14.06 0.85
N ASP A 61 -5.47 14.63 0.05
CA ASP A 61 -5.76 15.16 -1.27
C ASP A 61 -5.81 13.99 -2.29
N ASP A 62 -4.79 13.14 -2.27
CA ASP A 62 -4.61 12.04 -3.22
C ASP A 62 -5.11 10.68 -2.70
N TRP A 63 -5.22 10.51 -1.39
CA TRP A 63 -5.62 9.26 -0.69
C TRP A 63 -4.66 8.07 -0.86
N TRP A 64 -3.38 8.35 -1.13
CA TRP A 64 -2.28 7.41 -1.09
C TRP A 64 -0.99 8.12 -0.67
N GLY A 65 -0.03 7.40 -0.10
CA GLY A 65 1.22 7.98 0.42
C GLY A 65 1.04 8.82 1.68
N ILE A 66 2.13 9.47 2.11
CA ILE A 66 2.18 10.21 3.38
C ILE A 66 2.07 11.72 3.12
N LYS A 67 1.22 12.39 3.90
CA LYS A 67 1.04 13.85 3.84
C LYS A 67 2.36 14.58 4.10
N ASN A 68 2.67 15.56 3.25
CA ASN A 68 3.92 16.32 3.30
C ASN A 68 5.17 15.41 3.26
N ASP A 69 5.14 14.34 2.47
CA ASP A 69 6.34 13.57 2.17
C ASP A 69 7.21 14.29 1.13
N THR A 70 8.50 13.99 1.12
CA THR A 70 9.42 14.44 0.08
C THR A 70 9.68 13.30 -0.90
N PHE A 71 10.17 13.63 -2.09
CA PHE A 71 10.40 12.65 -3.16
C PHE A 71 11.84 12.70 -3.66
N LYS A 72 12.79 13.01 -2.77
CA LYS A 72 14.19 13.26 -3.18
C LYS A 72 14.84 11.97 -3.66
N THR A 73 14.62 10.85 -2.96
CA THR A 73 15.16 9.55 -3.38
C THR A 73 14.54 9.11 -4.69
N HIS A 74 13.22 9.23 -4.84
CA HIS A 74 12.52 8.90 -6.08
C HIS A 74 13.05 9.69 -7.28
N GLN A 75 13.17 11.01 -7.15
CA GLN A 75 13.72 11.87 -8.20
C GLN A 75 15.15 11.48 -8.58
N PHE A 76 16.00 11.20 -7.58
CA PHE A 76 17.38 10.77 -7.83
C PHE A 76 17.45 9.41 -8.54
N LEU A 77 16.59 8.46 -8.17
CA LEU A 77 16.51 7.15 -8.85
C LEU A 77 16.17 7.32 -10.34
N LEU A 78 15.14 8.10 -10.65
CA LEU A 78 14.74 8.37 -12.03
C LEU A 78 15.86 9.06 -12.84
N GLN A 79 16.52 10.06 -12.26
CA GLN A 79 17.65 10.77 -12.89
C GLN A 79 18.83 9.86 -13.24
N ASN A 80 18.99 8.75 -12.53
CA ASN A 80 20.06 7.78 -12.74
C ASN A 80 19.60 6.51 -13.49
N GLY A 81 18.42 6.55 -14.11
CA GLY A 81 17.93 5.47 -14.98
C GLY A 81 17.40 4.23 -14.24
N PHE A 82 17.16 4.32 -12.93
CA PHE A 82 16.47 3.26 -12.20
C PHE A 82 14.98 3.30 -12.52
N ASN A 83 14.39 2.13 -12.72
CA ASN A 83 12.95 2.00 -12.95
C ASN A 83 12.20 2.07 -11.61
N GLU A 84 11.56 3.20 -11.34
CA GLU A 84 10.63 3.38 -10.24
C GLU A 84 9.38 4.10 -10.75
N TYR A 85 8.50 3.38 -11.44
CA TYR A 85 7.31 3.98 -12.05
C TYR A 85 6.28 4.46 -11.01
N MET A 86 6.32 3.92 -9.79
CA MET A 86 5.50 4.39 -8.68
C MET A 86 6.17 5.59 -7.99
N LYS A 87 5.42 6.67 -7.78
CA LYS A 87 5.91 7.85 -7.07
C LYS A 87 6.00 7.59 -5.57
N ILE A 88 7.13 7.05 -5.11
CA ILE A 88 7.37 6.66 -3.71
C ILE A 88 8.01 7.80 -2.92
N GLY A 89 7.36 8.20 -1.83
CA GLY A 89 7.87 9.22 -0.91
C GLY A 89 9.03 8.74 -0.03
N ASP A 90 9.80 9.66 0.55
CA ASP A 90 10.97 9.33 1.35
C ASP A 90 10.58 8.69 2.70
N LYS A 91 9.49 9.14 3.34
CA LYS A 91 8.92 8.50 4.55
C LYS A 91 8.18 7.22 4.19
N ASP A 92 7.45 7.21 3.08
CA ASP A 92 6.74 6.03 2.56
C ASP A 92 7.72 4.87 2.34
N ARG A 93 8.86 5.15 1.69
CA ARG A 93 9.95 4.20 1.52
C ARG A 93 10.48 3.61 2.82
N ALA A 94 10.49 4.36 3.92
CA ALA A 94 10.94 3.84 5.21
C ALA A 94 10.05 2.67 5.71
N ILE A 95 8.76 2.71 5.36
CA ILE A 95 7.81 1.62 5.66
C ILE A 95 8.10 0.41 4.78
N HIS A 96 8.35 0.62 3.49
CA HIS A 96 8.69 -0.45 2.54
C HIS A 96 10.01 -1.15 2.92
N LEU A 97 11.03 -0.38 3.31
CA LEU A 97 12.30 -0.89 3.82
C LEU A 97 12.09 -1.75 5.06
N LYS A 98 11.31 -1.24 6.03
CA LYS A 98 11.04 -1.99 7.26
C LYS A 98 10.25 -3.27 6.99
N ARG A 99 9.26 -3.21 6.11
CA ARG A 99 8.50 -4.39 5.68
C ARG A 99 9.43 -5.43 5.07
N THR A 100 10.26 -5.03 4.13
CA THR A 100 11.19 -5.90 3.41
C THR A 100 12.20 -6.55 4.37
N GLU A 101 12.79 -5.78 5.29
CA GLU A 101 13.66 -6.30 6.36
C GLU A 101 12.94 -7.38 7.21
N LEU A 102 11.68 -7.14 7.58
CA LEU A 102 10.92 -8.09 8.39
C LEU A 102 10.59 -9.37 7.63
N LEU A 103 10.34 -9.27 6.32
CA LEU A 103 9.99 -10.42 5.48
C LEU A 103 11.12 -11.44 5.33
N GLU A 104 12.35 -11.09 5.67
CA GLU A 104 13.46 -12.06 5.75
C GLU A 104 13.22 -13.15 6.82
N GLN A 105 12.43 -12.85 7.85
CA GLN A 105 12.22 -13.73 9.00
C GLN A 105 10.74 -13.91 9.37
N LYS A 106 9.83 -13.23 8.67
CA LYS A 106 8.41 -13.14 9.02
C LYS A 106 7.55 -13.19 7.77
N ASN A 107 6.28 -13.56 7.94
CA ASN A 107 5.29 -13.38 6.89
C ASN A 107 4.68 -11.96 6.91
N LEU A 108 3.91 -11.63 5.88
CA LEU A 108 3.32 -10.30 5.72
C LEU A 108 2.41 -9.90 6.90
N THR A 109 1.65 -10.85 7.45
CA THR A 109 0.79 -10.62 8.62
C THR A 109 1.61 -10.20 9.84
N GLN A 110 2.71 -10.91 10.11
CA GLN A 110 3.60 -10.62 11.22
C GLN A 110 4.37 -9.29 11.00
N ALA A 111 4.79 -9.00 9.77
CA ALA A 111 5.43 -7.74 9.41
C ALA A 111 4.46 -6.56 9.61
N THR A 112 3.25 -6.65 9.07
CA THR A 112 2.17 -5.65 9.26
C THR A 112 1.89 -5.41 10.73
N LYS A 113 1.73 -6.47 11.53
CA LYS A 113 1.50 -6.36 12.98
C LYS A 113 2.64 -5.65 13.72
N GLN A 114 3.88 -5.85 13.28
CA GLN A 114 5.02 -5.16 13.89
C GLN A 114 5.06 -3.68 13.49
N ILE A 115 4.85 -3.37 12.21
CA ILE A 115 4.84 -2.00 11.70
C ILE A 115 3.73 -1.19 12.39
N THR A 116 2.50 -1.72 12.45
CA THR A 116 1.38 -1.03 13.11
C THR A 116 1.67 -0.77 14.59
N LYS A 117 2.24 -1.75 15.30
CA LYS A 117 2.67 -1.58 16.70
C LYS A 117 3.71 -0.48 16.85
N GLN A 118 4.72 -0.42 15.97
CA GLN A 118 5.77 0.60 16.01
C GLN A 118 5.23 2.00 15.72
N LEU A 119 4.20 2.11 14.88
CA LEU A 119 3.52 3.36 14.58
C LEU A 119 2.50 3.77 15.66
N GLY A 120 2.21 2.91 16.63
CA GLY A 120 1.25 3.16 17.70
C GLY A 120 -0.22 2.98 17.28
N ILE A 121 -0.47 2.27 16.19
CA ILE A 121 -1.81 1.89 15.72
C ILE A 121 -2.35 0.79 16.65
N LYS A 122 -3.59 0.95 17.11
CA LYS A 122 -4.22 0.05 18.10
C LYS A 122 -5.24 -0.90 17.49
N GLU A 123 -5.73 -0.56 16.31
CA GLU A 123 -6.61 -1.35 15.46
C GLU A 123 -5.90 -2.59 14.92
N ASN A 124 -6.67 -3.63 14.61
CA ASN A 124 -6.12 -4.85 14.04
C ASN A 124 -6.12 -4.75 12.51
N VAL A 125 -4.93 -4.76 11.90
CA VAL A 125 -4.75 -4.72 10.44
C VAL A 125 -4.11 -6.03 9.97
N PHE A 126 -4.71 -6.63 8.95
CA PHE A 126 -4.28 -7.89 8.37
C PHE A 126 -4.17 -7.76 6.85
N PRO A 127 -3.16 -8.35 6.19
CA PRO A 127 -3.28 -8.65 4.78
C PRO A 127 -4.35 -9.73 4.55
N MET A 128 -4.98 -9.77 3.36
CA MET A 128 -5.92 -10.83 3.01
C MET A 128 -5.26 -12.21 2.92
N THR A 129 -3.97 -12.25 2.58
CA THR A 129 -3.17 -13.48 2.52
C THR A 129 -1.70 -13.20 2.85
N ASN A 130 -0.92 -14.25 3.14
CA ASN A 130 0.54 -14.18 3.18
C ASN A 130 1.18 -14.68 1.87
N ASP A 131 0.38 -15.26 0.98
CA ASP A 131 0.83 -15.74 -0.32
C ASP A 131 0.83 -14.60 -1.34
N GLU A 132 1.65 -14.73 -2.38
CA GLU A 132 1.66 -13.79 -3.49
C GLU A 132 0.38 -13.91 -4.33
N VAL A 133 -0.31 -12.79 -4.53
CA VAL A 133 -1.48 -12.66 -5.39
C VAL A 133 -1.28 -11.40 -6.22
N ASN A 134 -1.48 -11.49 -7.53
CA ASN A 134 -1.26 -10.38 -8.45
C ASN A 134 -2.51 -10.15 -9.31
N THR A 135 -3.05 -8.93 -9.30
CA THR A 135 -4.07 -8.48 -10.25
C THR A 135 -3.39 -8.24 -11.60
N ILE A 136 -3.78 -9.01 -12.62
CA ILE A 136 -3.24 -8.88 -13.97
C ILE A 136 -4.32 -8.35 -14.90
N ILE A 137 -4.06 -7.22 -15.55
CA ILE A 137 -4.91 -6.64 -16.58
C ILE A 137 -4.49 -7.19 -17.92
N THR A 138 -5.47 -7.70 -18.67
CA THR A 138 -5.28 -8.07 -20.09
C THR A 138 -5.93 -7.00 -20.93
N THR A 139 -5.16 -6.41 -21.83
CA THR A 139 -5.64 -5.34 -22.73
C THR A 139 -6.11 -5.93 -24.06
N SER A 140 -6.85 -5.15 -24.85
CA SER A 140 -7.46 -5.60 -26.12
C SER A 140 -6.42 -6.04 -27.17
N ASP A 141 -5.19 -5.53 -27.08
CA ASP A 141 -4.00 -5.95 -27.84
C ASP A 141 -3.32 -7.23 -27.31
N LYS A 142 -3.93 -7.88 -26.31
CA LYS A 142 -3.48 -9.12 -25.64
C LYS A 142 -2.21 -8.98 -24.79
N GLU A 143 -1.77 -7.76 -24.49
CA GLU A 143 -0.73 -7.56 -23.50
C GLU A 143 -1.25 -7.82 -22.07
N ARG A 144 -0.35 -8.22 -21.18
CA ARG A 144 -0.65 -8.54 -19.79
C ARG A 144 0.22 -7.70 -18.88
N HIS A 145 -0.42 -6.92 -18.02
CA HIS A 145 0.22 -5.94 -17.16
C HIS A 145 -0.16 -6.20 -15.71
N HIS A 146 0.77 -6.02 -14.77
CA HIS A 146 0.40 -5.91 -13.35
C HIS A 146 -0.51 -4.68 -13.18
N PHE A 147 -1.52 -4.73 -12.31
CA PHE A 147 -2.50 -3.65 -12.17
C PHE A 147 -1.85 -2.27 -11.92
N GLN A 148 -0.84 -2.19 -11.05
CA GLN A 148 -0.12 -0.94 -10.79
C GLN A 148 0.58 -0.37 -12.04
N ASP A 149 1.21 -1.24 -12.83
CA ASP A 149 1.89 -0.82 -14.06
C ASP A 149 0.88 -0.41 -15.14
N TRP A 150 -0.23 -1.16 -15.26
CA TRP A 150 -1.33 -0.78 -16.14
C TRP A 150 -1.91 0.58 -15.76
N TRP A 151 -2.26 0.77 -14.48
CA TRP A 151 -2.90 2.00 -14.02
C TRP A 151 -2.03 3.24 -14.23
N ILE A 152 -0.73 3.11 -13.99
CA ILE A 152 0.22 4.24 -14.05
C ILE A 152 0.70 4.52 -15.47
N ASN A 153 1.04 3.47 -16.24
CA ASN A 153 1.74 3.62 -17.52
C ASN A 153 0.89 3.27 -18.75
N HIS A 154 -0.23 2.57 -18.60
CA HIS A 154 -0.99 2.00 -19.72
C HIS A 154 -2.52 2.13 -19.58
N SER A 155 -3.00 3.06 -18.75
CA SER A 155 -4.44 3.20 -18.46
C SER A 155 -5.25 3.70 -19.65
N GLU A 156 -4.58 4.20 -20.70
CA GLU A 156 -5.17 4.50 -22.01
C GLU A 156 -5.52 3.26 -22.83
N LYS A 157 -4.94 2.09 -22.51
CA LYS A 157 -5.23 0.85 -23.22
C LYS A 157 -6.58 0.27 -22.78
N GLU A 158 -7.39 -0.11 -23.77
CA GLU A 158 -8.68 -0.77 -23.51
C GLU A 158 -8.46 -2.15 -22.87
N ILE A 159 -9.25 -2.44 -21.83
CA ILE A 159 -9.27 -3.76 -21.18
C ILE A 159 -10.04 -4.74 -22.07
N GLU A 160 -9.58 -5.99 -22.16
CA GLU A 160 -10.26 -7.09 -22.88
C GLU A 160 -11.67 -7.40 -22.34
#